data_AF-A0A3A3FPH7-F1
#
_entry.id   AF-A0A3A3FPH7-F1
#
_cell.length_a   1.000
_cell.length_b   1.000
_cell.length_c   1.000
_cell.angle_alpha   90.00
_cell.angle_beta   90.00
_cell.angle_gamma   90.00
#
_symmetry.space_group_name_H-M   'P 1'
#
loop_
_entity.id
_entity.type
_entity.pdbx_description
1 polymer ?
#
loop_
_entity_poly.entity_id
_entity_poly.type
_entity_poly.pdbx_seq_one_letter_code
_entity_poly.pdbx_strand_id
1 'polypeptide(L)'
;MPREVIGRVIALYLELSSFEEAHDWGKFMMRLSADFKADHVRHILCHAADDKDVEGSYQLRYVISNLRASRKIPDEELEDLLRQHGLEEYAKKD
;
A
#
# COMPACT_ATOMS: atom_id res chain seq x y z
N MET A 1 -10.68 13.73 1.04
CA MET A 1 -10.07 14.13 2.34
C MET A 1 -8.92 15.13 2.13
N PRO A 2 -8.54 15.99 3.09
CA PRO A 2 -7.35 16.85 2.95
C PRO A 2 -6.07 16.05 2.76
N ARG A 3 -5.13 16.56 1.95
CA ARG A 3 -3.88 15.84 1.59
C ARG A 3 -3.07 15.42 2.82
N GLU A 4 -2.96 16.32 3.79
CA GLU A 4 -2.18 16.11 5.02
C GLU A 4 -2.74 14.95 5.87
N VAL A 5 -4.07 14.80 5.89
CA VAL A 5 -4.72 13.72 6.65
C VAL A 5 -4.42 12.37 6.01
N ILE A 6 -4.50 12.26 4.67
CA ILE A 6 -4.16 11.01 3.98
C ILE A 6 -2.68 10.67 4.16
N GLY A 7 -1.79 11.65 4.03
CA GLY A 7 -0.36 11.44 4.27
C GLY A 7 -0.10 10.91 5.68
N ARG A 8 -0.78 11.45 6.69
CA ARG A 8 -0.65 10.98 8.07
C ARG A 8 -1.20 9.57 8.27
N VAL A 9 -2.32 9.24 7.64
CA VAL A 9 -2.91 7.89 7.66
C VAL A 9 -1.94 6.86 7.06
N ILE A 10 -1.30 7.18 5.94
CA ILE A 10 -0.34 6.27 5.31
C ILE A 10 0.90 6.09 6.18
N ALA A 11 1.43 7.19 6.75
CA ALA A 11 2.55 7.10 7.68
C ALA A 11 2.22 6.20 8.88
N LEU A 12 1.04 6.37 9.48
CA LEU A 12 0.59 5.51 10.58
C LEU A 12 0.48 4.05 10.17
N TYR A 13 -0.02 3.75 8.96
CA TYR A 13 -0.09 2.38 8.45
C TYR A 13 1.30 1.74 8.26
N LEU A 14 2.30 2.53 7.85
CA LEU A 14 3.66 2.05 7.61
C LEU A 14 4.52 2.00 8.89
N GLU A 15 4.10 2.64 9.97
CA GLU A 15 4.79 2.70 11.27
C GLU A 15 4.12 1.78 12.33
N LEU A 16 3.30 0.82 11.92
CA LEU A 16 2.55 -0.03 12.85
C LEU A 16 3.46 -0.98 13.61
N SER A 17 3.06 -1.28 14.84
CA SER A 17 3.87 -2.07 15.77
C SER A 17 3.32 -3.47 16.03
N SER A 18 2.29 -3.88 15.29
CA SER A 18 1.72 -5.22 15.37
C SER A 18 0.96 -5.65 14.11
N PHE A 19 0.93 -6.96 13.89
CA PHE A 19 0.18 -7.61 12.82
C PHE A 19 -1.34 -7.33 12.86
N GLU A 20 -1.93 -7.29 14.06
CA GLU A 20 -3.37 -7.03 14.23
C GLU A 20 -3.72 -5.60 13.82
N GLU A 21 -2.89 -4.63 14.20
CA GLU A 21 -3.03 -3.26 13.73
C GLU A 21 -2.85 -3.19 12.20
N ALA A 22 -1.84 -3.85 11.64
CA ALA A 22 -1.61 -3.86 10.19
C ALA A 22 -2.82 -4.42 9.42
N HIS A 23 -3.49 -5.41 9.99
CA HIS A 23 -4.72 -5.96 9.43
C HIS A 23 -5.88 -4.93 9.44
N ASP A 24 -6.17 -4.29 10.58
CA ASP A 24 -7.29 -3.35 10.65
C ASP A 24 -7.02 -2.05 9.89
N TRP A 25 -5.78 -1.56 9.92
CA TRP A 25 -5.37 -0.44 9.08
C TRP A 25 -5.42 -0.78 7.60
N GLY A 26 -5.07 -2.00 7.18
CA GLY A 26 -5.23 -2.45 5.80
C GLY A 26 -6.68 -2.32 5.29
N LYS A 27 -7.67 -2.68 6.12
CA LYS A 27 -9.09 -2.45 5.81
C LYS A 27 -9.42 -0.97 5.68
N PHE A 28 -8.87 -0.15 6.55
CA PHE A 28 -9.09 1.30 6.52
C PHE A 28 -8.46 1.94 5.28
N MET A 29 -7.24 1.56 4.92
CA MET A 29 -6.54 1.96 3.71
C MET A 29 -7.36 1.64 2.46
N MET A 30 -7.99 0.46 2.40
CA MET A 30 -8.85 0.12 1.27
C MET A 30 -10.08 1.02 1.14
N ARG A 31 -10.69 1.45 2.25
CA ARG A 31 -11.83 2.38 2.23
C ARG A 31 -11.44 3.77 1.75
N LEU A 32 -10.19 4.17 1.99
CA LEU A 32 -9.66 5.48 1.63
C LEU A 32 -8.97 5.52 0.26
N SER A 33 -8.76 4.37 -0.39
CA SER A 33 -7.97 4.27 -1.63
C SER A 33 -8.48 5.16 -2.77
N ALA A 34 -9.78 5.44 -2.81
CA ALA A 34 -10.39 6.33 -3.79
C ALA A 34 -9.82 7.76 -3.74
N ASP A 35 -9.50 8.23 -2.53
CA ASP A 35 -8.94 9.55 -2.27
C ASP A 35 -7.41 9.61 -2.46
N PHE A 36 -6.76 8.47 -2.71
CA PHE A 36 -5.32 8.44 -2.91
C PHE A 36 -4.93 9.11 -4.23
N LYS A 37 -3.75 9.73 -4.20
CA LYS A 37 -3.08 10.33 -5.37
C LYS A 37 -1.88 9.46 -5.76
N ALA A 38 -1.34 9.69 -6.94
CA ALA A 38 -0.17 8.96 -7.44
C ALA A 38 0.98 8.92 -6.40
N ASP A 39 1.32 10.07 -5.80
CA ASP A 39 2.36 10.16 -4.77
C ASP A 39 2.09 9.28 -3.55
N HIS A 40 0.82 9.14 -3.15
CA HIS A 40 0.44 8.27 -2.04
C HIS A 40 0.62 6.80 -2.39
N VAL A 41 0.23 6.41 -3.61
CA VAL A 41 0.41 5.03 -4.09
C VAL A 41 1.89 4.67 -4.13
N ARG A 42 2.72 5.55 -4.70
CA ARG A 42 4.18 5.37 -4.72
C ARG A 42 4.74 5.20 -3.31
N HIS A 43 4.38 6.09 -2.39
CA HIS A 43 4.86 6.04 -1.02
C HIS A 43 4.51 4.71 -0.32
N ILE A 44 3.29 4.20 -0.51
CA ILE A 44 2.91 2.88 0.04
C ILE A 44 3.79 1.77 -0.57
N LEU A 45 3.92 1.73 -1.90
CA LEU A 45 4.67 0.67 -2.57
C LEU A 45 6.17 0.70 -2.25
N CYS A 46 6.75 1.89 -2.05
CA CYS A 46 8.17 2.04 -1.70
C CYS A 46 8.50 1.56 -0.28
N HIS A 47 7.53 1.52 0.63
CA HIS A 47 7.78 1.35 2.07
C HIS A 47 6.99 0.21 2.72
N ALA A 48 6.01 -0.41 2.04
CA ALA A 48 5.18 -1.45 2.66
C ALA A 48 5.95 -2.72 3.05
N ALA A 49 7.12 -2.96 2.44
CA ALA A 49 8.02 -4.06 2.81
C ALA A 49 9.04 -3.67 3.90
N ASP A 50 9.15 -2.38 4.27
CA ASP A 50 10.10 -1.94 5.30
C ASP A 50 9.65 -2.41 6.70
N ASP A 51 8.36 -2.69 6.86
CA ASP A 51 7.76 -3.21 8.09
C ASP A 51 7.23 -4.64 7.90
N LYS A 52 7.80 -5.59 8.64
CA LYS A 52 7.46 -7.02 8.57
C LYS A 52 6.01 -7.34 8.95
N ASP A 53 5.38 -6.51 9.79
CA ASP A 53 3.99 -6.73 10.22
C ASP A 53 3.04 -6.24 9.13
N VAL A 54 3.40 -5.18 8.40
CA VAL A 54 2.72 -4.73 7.18
C VAL A 54 2.91 -5.74 6.05
N GLU A 55 4.15 -6.12 5.75
CA GLU A 55 4.54 -7.09 4.72
C GLU A 55 3.83 -8.42 4.93
N GLY A 56 3.91 -8.96 6.15
CA GLY A 56 3.29 -10.22 6.53
C GLY A 56 1.78 -10.15 6.65
N SER A 57 1.17 -8.96 6.70
CA SER A 57 -0.27 -8.83 6.87
C SER A 57 -1.02 -9.43 5.69
N TYR A 58 -2.02 -10.26 5.98
CA TYR A 58 -2.93 -10.77 4.94
C TYR A 58 -3.64 -9.64 4.17
N GLN A 59 -3.66 -8.42 4.71
CA GLN A 59 -4.35 -7.28 4.11
C GLN A 59 -3.52 -6.58 3.03
N LEU A 60 -2.19 -6.68 3.05
CA LEU A 60 -1.34 -6.01 2.07
C LEU A 60 -1.68 -6.43 0.63
N ARG A 61 -1.95 -7.71 0.38
CA ARG A 61 -2.43 -8.22 -0.91
C ARG A 61 -3.67 -7.49 -1.41
N TYR A 62 -4.64 -7.25 -0.52
CA TYR A 62 -5.89 -6.58 -0.87
C TYR A 62 -5.69 -5.07 -1.07
N VAL A 63 -4.82 -4.45 -0.26
CA VAL A 63 -4.40 -3.06 -0.45
C VAL A 63 -3.77 -2.89 -1.82
N ILE A 64 -2.76 -3.68 -2.19
CA ILE A 64 -2.09 -3.60 -3.50
C ILE A 64 -3.07 -3.84 -4.64
N SER A 65 -3.96 -4.84 -4.51
CA SER A 65 -5.01 -5.09 -5.51
C SER A 65 -5.90 -3.87 -5.74
N ASN A 66 -6.30 -3.20 -4.66
CA ASN A 66 -7.13 -1.99 -4.72
C ASN A 66 -6.35 -0.78 -5.29
N LEU A 67 -5.06 -0.62 -4.93
CA LEU A 67 -4.18 0.39 -5.52
C LEU A 67 -4.06 0.19 -7.04
N ARG A 68 -3.85 -1.04 -7.50
CA ARG A 68 -3.83 -1.39 -8.92
C ARG A 68 -5.15 -1.07 -9.61
N ALA A 69 -6.28 -1.44 -9.00
CA ALA A 69 -7.61 -1.15 -9.53
C ALA A 69 -7.91 0.35 -9.62
N SER A 70 -7.34 1.16 -8.73
CA SER A 70 -7.54 2.61 -8.70
C SER A 70 -6.87 3.37 -9.86
N ARG A 71 -5.92 2.74 -10.57
CA ARG A 71 -5.20 3.29 -11.74
C ARG A 71 -4.64 4.71 -11.53
N LYS A 72 -4.19 5.02 -10.31
CA LYS A 72 -3.59 6.34 -9.99
C LYS A 72 -2.18 6.48 -10.55
N ILE A 73 -1.51 5.37 -10.83
CA ILE A 73 -0.24 5.26 -11.56
C ILE A 73 -0.40 4.22 -12.69
N PRO A 74 0.44 4.27 -13.74
CA PRO A 74 0.49 3.23 -14.77
C PRO A 74 0.74 1.84 -14.18
N ASP A 75 0.18 0.82 -14.82
CA ASP A 75 0.35 -0.58 -14.39
C ASP A 75 1.82 -1.01 -14.46
N GLU A 76 2.55 -0.62 -15.51
CA GLU A 76 3.99 -0.87 -15.65
C GLU A 76 4.79 -0.25 -14.49
N GLU A 77 4.51 1.01 -14.15
CA GLU A 77 5.14 1.69 -13.00
C GLU A 77 4.85 0.96 -11.69
N LEU A 78 3.63 0.47 -11.50
CA LEU A 78 3.24 -0.29 -10.31
C LEU A 78 3.99 -1.61 -10.22
N GLU A 79 4.08 -2.39 -11.31
CA GLU A 79 4.80 -3.66 -11.33
C GLU A 79 6.30 -3.46 -11.07
N ASP A 80 6.89 -2.39 -11.61
CA ASP A 80 8.29 -2.04 -11.37
C ASP A 80 8.54 -1.70 -9.90
N LEU A 81 7.67 -0.91 -9.28
CA LEU A 81 7.77 -0.58 -7.85
C LEU A 81 7.65 -1.83 -6.98
N LEU A 82 6.72 -2.74 -7.30
CA LEU A 82 6.59 -4.00 -6.57
C LEU A 82 7.88 -4.82 -6.61
N ARG A 83 8.50 -4.95 -7.78
CA ARG A 83 9.75 -5.71 -7.93
C ARG A 83 10.96 -5.01 -7.29
N GLN A 84 11.00 -3.68 -7.32
CA GLN A 84 12.13 -2.91 -6.78
C GLN A 84 12.15 -2.88 -5.24
N HIS A 85 10.99 -3.01 -4.61
CA HIS A 85 10.82 -2.81 -3.17
C HIS A 85 10.44 -4.09 -2.40
N GLY A 86 10.83 -5.28 -2.90
CA GLY A 86 10.64 -6.54 -2.16
C GLY A 86 9.20 -7.04 -2.10
N LEU A 87 8.33 -6.55 -2.99
CA LEU A 87 6.90 -6.89 -3.07
C LEU A 87 6.59 -7.73 -4.32
N GLU A 88 7.59 -8.42 -4.88
CA GLU A 88 7.45 -9.20 -6.12
C GLU A 88 6.41 -10.32 -6.02
N GLU A 89 6.09 -10.82 -4.83
CA GLU A 89 5.02 -11.82 -4.63
C GLU A 89 3.62 -11.30 -4.99
N TYR A 90 3.46 -9.97 -5.07
CA TYR A 90 2.23 -9.27 -5.42
C TYR A 90 2.22 -8.81 -6.89
N ALA A 91 3.35 -8.92 -7.58
CA ALA A 91 3.44 -8.66 -9.01
C ALA A 91 2.63 -9.70 -9.79
N LYS A 92 2.17 -9.33 -10.99
CA LYS A 92 1.52 -10.31 -11.88
C LYS A 92 2.55 -11.37 -12.26
N LYS A 93 2.17 -12.64 -12.14
CA LYS A 93 2.95 -13.74 -12.71
C LYS A 93 2.82 -13.65 -14.22
N ASP A 94 3.95 -13.59 -14.92
CA ASP A 94 4.03 -13.68 -16.38
C ASP A 94 3.44 -15.01 -16.90
#